data_AF-A0A1W9IJD1-F1
#
_entry.id   AF-A0A1W9IJD1-F1
#
_cell.length_a   1.000
_cell.length_b   1.000
_cell.length_c   1.000
_cell.angle_alpha   90.00
_cell.angle_beta   90.00
_cell.angle_gamma   90.00
#
_symmetry.space_group_name_H-M   'P 1'
#
loop_
_entity.id
_entity.type
_entity.pdbx_description
1 polymer ?
#
loop_
_entity_poly.entity_id
_entity_poly.type
_entity_poly.pdbx_seq_one_letter_code
_entity_poly.pdbx_strand_id
1 'polypeptide(L)'
;MLGRVALSEDRTLFLFVFATANHAQSEMADPEAQKVMLRRMFDDGKWETSRILAELERATDIYFDRVSQIKMPIRSRGRIALVGDAAFCVSLMAGQGAALAMTAAYVLAGETGKSGQQYQKAFGNYEQILRTFIESKQEGAARFASAFAPKTRWGLFLRNRIIKASAVPGVARLLFGRDIIDTLRLPDYRWRTFCTPADAN
;
A
#
# COMPACT_ATOMS: atom_id res chain seq x y z
N MET A 1 12.24 3.44 -11.85
CA MET A 1 12.82 3.89 -10.57
C MET A 1 13.36 2.68 -9.87
N LEU A 2 14.59 2.79 -9.36
CA LEU A 2 15.26 1.74 -8.62
C LEU A 2 15.56 2.26 -7.21
N GLY A 3 15.25 1.45 -6.20
CA GLY A 3 15.51 1.77 -4.80
C GLY A 3 16.21 0.61 -4.10
N ARG A 4 16.97 0.93 -3.05
CA ARG A 4 17.63 -0.04 -2.18
C ARG A 4 17.28 0.29 -0.73
N VAL A 5 16.85 -0.71 0.02
CA VAL A 5 16.53 -0.61 1.44
C VAL A 5 17.32 -1.68 2.18
N ALA A 6 18.09 -1.28 3.20
CA ALA A 6 18.72 -2.22 4.11
C ALA A 6 17.67 -2.72 5.10
N LEU A 7 17.58 -4.04 5.27
CA LEU A 7 16.74 -4.71 6.25
C LEU A 7 17.61 -5.27 7.38
N SER A 8 16.97 -5.77 8.44
CA SER A 8 17.65 -6.53 9.48
C SER A 8 18.25 -7.84 8.93
N GLU A 9 19.18 -8.42 9.69
CA GLU A 9 19.80 -9.73 9.37
C GLU A 9 20.61 -9.72 8.07
N ASP A 10 21.27 -8.60 7.77
CA ASP A 10 22.13 -8.43 6.59
C ASP A 10 21.40 -8.65 5.25
N ARG A 11 20.08 -8.42 5.24
CA ARG A 11 19.25 -8.52 4.04
C ARG A 11 19.13 -7.17 3.35
N THR A 12 19.15 -7.18 2.03
CA THR A 12 18.91 -5.98 1.22
C THR A 12 17.70 -6.20 0.33
N LEU A 13 16.75 -5.27 0.37
CA LEU A 13 15.61 -5.24 -0.54
C LEU A 13 15.89 -4.27 -1.68
N PHE A 14 15.74 -4.76 -2.91
CA PHE A 14 15.75 -3.96 -4.12
C PHE A 14 14.32 -3.75 -4.61
N LEU A 15 13.96 -2.49 -4.86
CA LEU A 15 12.62 -2.12 -5.32
C LEU A 15 12.70 -1.58 -6.74
N PHE A 16 12.04 -2.28 -7.66
CA PHE A 16 11.85 -1.85 -9.05
C PHE A 16 10.45 -1.29 -9.24
N VAL A 17 10.35 -0.03 -9.66
CA VAL A 17 9.06 0.61 -10.01
C VAL A 17 9.15 1.18 -11.40
N PHE A 18 8.29 0.71 -12.30
CA PHE A 18 8.23 1.18 -13.69
C PHE A 18 6.78 1.22 -14.17
N ALA A 19 6.54 2.00 -15.21
CA ALA A 19 5.25 2.09 -15.87
C ALA A 19 5.34 1.41 -17.23
N THR A 20 4.27 0.72 -17.62
CA THR A 20 4.23 -0.05 -18.86
C THR A 20 2.80 -0.13 -19.41
N ALA A 21 2.68 -0.17 -20.73
CA ALA A 21 1.40 -0.07 -21.43
C ALA A 21 0.71 -1.42 -21.69
N ASN A 22 1.46 -2.53 -21.79
CA ASN A 22 0.93 -3.84 -22.16
C ASN A 22 1.73 -4.95 -21.50
N HIS A 23 1.08 -5.79 -20.68
CA HIS A 23 1.62 -7.09 -20.28
C HIS A 23 0.50 -8.12 -20.20
N ALA A 24 0.78 -9.31 -20.72
CA ALA A 24 -0.05 -10.49 -20.54
C ALA A 24 0.08 -10.97 -19.09
N GLN A 25 -1.03 -11.43 -18.49
CA GLN A 25 -1.03 -11.99 -17.13
C GLN A 25 -0.02 -13.14 -16.95
N SER A 26 0.31 -13.86 -18.03
CA SER A 26 1.31 -14.93 -18.04
C SER A 26 2.72 -14.47 -17.68
N GLU A 27 3.13 -13.25 -18.06
CA GLU A 27 4.45 -12.70 -17.71
C GLU A 27 4.54 -12.30 -16.24
N MET A 28 3.40 -12.11 -15.57
CA MET A 28 3.35 -11.80 -14.14
C MET A 28 3.52 -13.04 -13.25
N ALA A 29 3.36 -14.25 -13.78
CA ALA A 29 3.41 -15.48 -13.00
C ALA A 29 4.74 -16.26 -13.14
N ASP A 30 5.53 -15.97 -14.17
CA ASP A 30 6.81 -16.65 -14.43
C ASP A 30 8.00 -15.80 -13.93
N PRO A 31 8.73 -16.25 -12.89
CA PRO A 31 9.89 -15.54 -12.35
C PRO A 31 10.98 -15.24 -13.38
N GLU A 32 11.23 -16.13 -14.34
CA GLU A 32 12.26 -15.92 -15.35
C GLU A 32 11.83 -14.86 -16.37
N ALA A 33 10.55 -14.87 -16.78
CA ALA A 33 9.98 -13.79 -17.59
C ALA A 33 10.05 -12.43 -16.88
N GLN A 34 9.79 -12.40 -15.57
CA GLN A 34 9.91 -11.18 -14.75
C GLN A 34 11.37 -10.66 -14.73
N LYS A 35 12.37 -11.53 -14.55
CA LYS A 35 13.80 -11.14 -14.58
C LYS A 35 14.21 -10.55 -15.92
N VAL A 36 13.83 -11.20 -17.03
CA VAL A 36 14.08 -10.70 -18.39
C VAL A 36 13.44 -9.34 -18.60
N MET A 37 12.21 -9.16 -18.12
CA MET A 37 11.51 -7.90 -18.22
C MET A 37 12.18 -6.79 -17.40
N LEU A 38 12.57 -7.07 -16.16
CA LEU A 38 13.29 -6.12 -15.30
C LEU A 38 14.61 -5.70 -15.91
N ARG A 39 15.38 -6.64 -16.49
CA ARG A 39 16.59 -6.30 -17.25
C ARG A 39 16.29 -5.35 -18.39
N ARG A 40 15.35 -5.72 -19.28
CA ARG A 40 15.01 -4.89 -20.43
C ARG A 40 14.59 -3.47 -20.04
N MET A 41 13.89 -3.32 -18.93
CA MET A 41 13.43 -2.02 -18.44
C MET A 41 14.51 -1.17 -17.75
N PHE A 42 15.61 -1.79 -17.31
CA PHE A 42 16.63 -1.13 -16.49
C PHE A 42 18.06 -1.29 -17.03
N ASP A 43 18.25 -1.90 -18.21
CA ASP A 43 19.58 -2.18 -18.80
C ASP A 43 20.42 -0.91 -19.02
N ASP A 44 19.77 0.20 -19.39
CA ASP A 44 20.38 1.51 -19.57
C ASP A 44 20.42 2.37 -18.27
N GLY A 45 20.10 1.74 -17.14
CA GLY A 45 20.00 2.38 -15.83
C GLY A 45 21.36 2.86 -15.30
N LYS A 46 21.37 4.04 -14.70
CA LYS A 46 22.57 4.61 -14.04
C LYS A 46 22.68 4.14 -12.58
N TRP A 47 23.66 4.65 -11.82
CA TRP A 47 23.89 4.31 -10.41
C TRP A 47 24.31 2.83 -10.22
N GLU A 48 23.66 2.06 -9.36
CA GLU A 48 24.01 0.68 -9.03
C GLU A 48 23.29 -0.35 -9.90
N THR A 49 22.58 0.10 -10.94
CA THR A 49 21.66 -0.75 -11.70
C THR A 49 22.31 -2.03 -12.24
N SER A 50 23.50 -1.96 -12.83
CA SER A 50 24.21 -3.16 -13.33
C SER A 50 24.54 -4.17 -12.22
N ARG A 51 24.90 -3.71 -11.02
CA ARG A 51 25.15 -4.59 -9.86
C ARG A 51 23.87 -5.21 -9.35
N ILE A 52 22.80 -4.42 -9.26
CA ILE A 52 21.49 -4.89 -8.80
C ILE A 52 20.90 -5.90 -9.79
N LEU A 53 21.05 -5.67 -11.11
CA LEU A 53 20.63 -6.63 -12.14
C LEU A 53 21.48 -7.91 -12.14
N ALA A 54 22.73 -7.86 -11.70
CA ALA A 54 23.54 -9.07 -11.50
C ALA A 54 23.06 -9.88 -10.30
N GLU A 55 22.69 -9.22 -9.19
CA GLU A 55 22.10 -9.90 -8.03
C GLU A 55 20.70 -10.45 -8.29
N LEU A 56 19.93 -9.79 -9.17
CA LEU A 56 18.61 -10.26 -9.60
C LEU A 56 18.64 -11.69 -10.17
N GLU A 57 19.74 -12.08 -10.82
CA GLU A 57 19.90 -13.45 -11.34
C GLU A 57 20.01 -14.51 -10.27
N ARG A 58 20.60 -14.13 -9.15
CA ARG A 58 20.84 -15.00 -8.00
C ARG A 58 19.61 -15.04 -7.09
N ALA A 59 18.67 -14.13 -7.28
CA ALA A 59 17.43 -14.08 -6.52
C ALA A 59 16.57 -15.30 -6.83
N THR A 60 16.25 -16.05 -5.77
CA THR A 60 15.34 -17.21 -5.81
C THR A 60 13.88 -16.78 -5.66
N ASP A 61 13.64 -15.64 -5.00
CA ASP A 61 12.30 -15.12 -4.73
C ASP A 61 12.16 -13.70 -5.29
N ILE A 62 11.15 -13.50 -6.14
CA ILE A 62 10.80 -12.20 -6.68
C ILE A 62 9.32 -11.95 -6.38
N TYR A 63 9.05 -10.86 -5.67
CA TYR A 63 7.70 -10.30 -5.59
C TYR A 63 7.50 -9.32 -6.74
N PHE A 64 6.56 -9.64 -7.62
CA PHE A 64 6.23 -8.81 -8.77
C PHE A 64 4.72 -8.64 -8.88
N ASP A 65 4.27 -7.39 -8.88
CA ASP A 65 2.84 -7.10 -8.91
C ASP A 65 2.56 -5.72 -9.53
N ARG A 66 1.31 -5.53 -9.96
CA ARG A 66 0.81 -4.28 -10.48
C ARG A 66 0.26 -3.41 -9.37
N VAL A 67 0.70 -2.15 -9.39
CA VAL A 67 0.13 -1.06 -8.58
C VAL A 67 -1.34 -0.86 -8.95
N SER A 68 -2.25 -1.45 -8.17
CA SER A 68 -3.71 -1.42 -8.39
C SER A 68 -4.47 -0.89 -7.16
N GLN A 69 -5.69 -0.38 -7.38
CA GLN A 69 -6.62 0.01 -6.31
C GLN A 69 -7.91 -0.80 -6.43
N ILE A 70 -8.50 -1.21 -5.30
CA ILE A 70 -9.83 -1.83 -5.28
C ILE A 70 -10.87 -0.77 -4.90
N LYS A 71 -11.78 -0.48 -5.83
CA LYS A 71 -12.89 0.46 -5.63
C LYS A 71 -14.21 -0.27 -5.77
N MET A 72 -14.98 -0.34 -4.68
CA MET A 72 -16.30 -0.95 -4.67
C MET A 72 -17.30 -0.08 -3.89
N PRO A 73 -18.54 0.07 -4.40
CA PRO A 73 -19.55 0.90 -3.76
C PRO A 73 -20.12 0.28 -2.48
N ILE A 74 -20.11 -1.06 -2.39
CA ILE A 74 -20.61 -1.86 -1.27
C ILE A 74 -19.54 -2.91 -0.95
N ARG A 75 -19.17 -3.06 0.33
CA ARG A 75 -18.07 -3.95 0.80
C ARG A 75 -18.59 -5.18 1.54
N SER A 76 -19.90 -5.35 1.57
CA SER A 76 -20.56 -6.45 2.24
C SER A 76 -21.74 -6.98 1.42
N ARG A 77 -22.01 -8.27 1.53
CA ARG A 77 -23.19 -8.91 0.94
C ARG A 77 -23.68 -10.04 1.83
N GLY A 78 -24.93 -9.94 2.29
CA GLY A 78 -25.47 -10.90 3.25
C GLY A 78 -24.64 -10.91 4.53
N ARG A 79 -24.07 -12.07 4.89
CA ARG A 79 -23.23 -12.26 6.08
C ARG A 79 -21.72 -12.20 5.79
N ILE A 80 -21.35 -11.76 4.58
CA ILE A 80 -19.95 -11.68 4.14
C ILE A 80 -19.57 -10.20 4.07
N ALA A 81 -18.46 -9.83 4.69
CA ALA A 81 -17.84 -8.52 4.59
C ALA A 81 -16.38 -8.69 4.16
N LEU A 82 -15.90 -7.79 3.30
CA LEU A 82 -14.50 -7.72 2.89
C LEU A 82 -13.75 -6.74 3.80
N VAL A 83 -12.47 -7.00 4.05
CA VAL A 83 -11.60 -6.15 4.87
C VAL A 83 -10.19 -6.08 4.26
N GLY A 84 -9.45 -5.02 4.60
CA GLY A 84 -8.09 -4.79 4.12
C GLY A 84 -8.02 -4.59 2.61
N ASP A 85 -6.95 -5.08 1.99
CA ASP A 85 -6.71 -4.89 0.56
C ASP A 85 -7.83 -5.50 -0.31
N ALA A 86 -8.48 -6.56 0.15
CA ALA A 86 -9.63 -7.15 -0.55
C ALA A 86 -10.83 -6.20 -0.67
N ALA A 87 -10.97 -5.23 0.23
CA ALA A 87 -12.08 -4.27 0.25
C ALA A 87 -11.70 -2.88 -0.28
N PHE A 88 -10.45 -2.47 -0.09
CA PHE A 88 -10.03 -1.10 -0.36
C PHE A 88 -8.51 -0.94 -0.53
N CYS A 89 -7.85 -1.86 -1.26
CA CYS A 89 -6.42 -1.71 -1.56
C CYS A 89 -6.09 -0.27 -2.00
N VAL A 90 -5.19 0.37 -1.24
CA VAL A 90 -4.72 1.74 -1.48
C VAL A 90 -3.32 1.63 -2.03
N SER A 91 -3.21 1.67 -3.36
CA SER A 91 -1.93 1.41 -4.02
C SER A 91 -0.84 2.38 -3.59
N LEU A 92 0.19 1.84 -2.94
CA LEU A 92 1.53 2.42 -2.78
C LEU A 92 1.58 3.88 -2.26
N MET A 93 0.76 4.19 -1.25
CA MET A 93 1.11 5.24 -0.29
C MET A 93 1.87 4.62 0.88
N ALA A 94 3.20 4.74 0.87
CA ALA A 94 4.12 4.65 2.01
C ALA A 94 3.62 3.79 3.20
N GLY A 95 3.51 2.46 3.01
CA GLY A 95 3.26 1.51 4.11
C GLY A 95 1.88 1.63 4.80
N GLN A 96 0.92 2.37 4.25
CA GLN A 96 -0.38 2.61 4.88
C GLN A 96 -1.34 1.41 4.79
N GLY A 97 -1.09 0.43 3.91
CA GLY A 97 -1.98 -0.72 3.71
C GLY A 97 -2.20 -1.54 5.00
N ALA A 98 -1.11 -1.86 5.70
CA ALA A 98 -1.19 -2.60 6.97
C ALA A 98 -1.95 -1.81 8.05
N ALA A 99 -1.63 -0.52 8.21
CA ALA A 99 -2.31 0.35 9.17
C ALA A 99 -3.81 0.47 8.87
N LEU A 100 -4.18 0.62 7.60
CA LEU A 100 -5.56 0.68 7.15
C LEU A 100 -6.29 -0.65 7.34
N ALA A 101 -5.64 -1.78 7.06
CA ALA A 101 -6.19 -3.11 7.29
C ALA A 101 -6.49 -3.34 8.78
N MET A 102 -5.55 -2.99 9.67
CA MET A 102 -5.75 -3.06 11.12
C MET A 102 -6.89 -2.15 11.58
N THR A 103 -6.91 -0.91 11.10
CA THR A 103 -7.97 0.07 11.39
C THR A 103 -9.34 -0.47 10.99
N ALA A 104 -9.45 -1.04 9.80
CA ALA A 104 -10.71 -1.57 9.32
C ALA A 104 -11.14 -2.84 10.06
N ALA A 105 -10.20 -3.73 10.42
CA ALA A 105 -10.48 -4.89 11.24
C ALA A 105 -11.01 -4.47 12.62
N TYR A 106 -10.40 -3.46 13.24
CA TYR A 106 -10.85 -2.88 14.50
C TYR A 106 -12.28 -2.35 14.42
N VAL A 107 -12.60 -1.54 13.41
CA VAL A 107 -13.95 -0.99 13.21
C VAL A 107 -14.97 -2.10 12.93
N LEU A 108 -14.64 -3.06 12.06
CA LEU A 108 -15.54 -4.17 11.73
C LEU A 108 -15.88 -5.02 12.95
N ALA A 109 -14.86 -5.38 13.74
CA ALA A 109 -15.04 -6.15 14.96
C ALA A 109 -15.86 -5.38 16.00
N GLY A 110 -15.60 -4.08 16.15
CA GLY A 110 -16.29 -3.21 17.08
C GLY A 110 -17.77 -3.01 16.76
N GLU A 111 -18.08 -2.72 15.49
CA GLU A 111 -19.47 -2.58 15.04
C GLU A 111 -20.24 -3.91 15.12
N THR A 112 -19.57 -5.03 14.87
CA THR A 112 -20.14 -6.38 15.05
C THR A 112 -20.45 -6.63 16.52
N GLY A 113 -19.50 -6.38 17.43
CA GLY A 113 -19.70 -6.54 18.87
C GLY A 113 -20.82 -5.65 19.43
N LYS A 114 -20.91 -4.41 18.95
CA LYS A 114 -21.93 -3.42 19.36
C LYS A 114 -23.33 -3.75 18.82
N SER A 115 -23.43 -4.32 17.62
CA SER A 115 -24.72 -4.59 16.95
C SER A 115 -25.30 -5.97 17.29
N GLY A 116 -24.56 -6.82 18.01
CA GLY A 116 -24.99 -8.17 18.34
C GLY A 116 -25.23 -9.00 17.07
N GLN A 117 -26.42 -9.60 16.95
CA GLN A 117 -26.78 -10.44 15.79
C GLN A 117 -27.21 -9.63 14.54
N GLN A 118 -27.27 -8.29 14.62
CA GLN A 118 -27.73 -7.42 13.53
C GLN A 118 -26.56 -7.08 12.58
N TYR A 119 -26.10 -8.06 11.80
CA TYR A 119 -24.96 -7.91 10.90
C TYR A 119 -25.15 -6.81 9.83
N GLN A 120 -26.37 -6.58 9.35
CA GLN A 120 -26.65 -5.51 8.39
C GLN A 120 -26.33 -4.13 8.97
N LYS A 121 -26.63 -3.92 10.26
CA LYS A 121 -26.33 -2.68 10.97
C LYS A 121 -24.83 -2.53 11.20
N ALA A 122 -24.16 -3.62 11.60
CA ALA A 122 -22.72 -3.63 11.77
C ALA A 122 -21.97 -3.27 10.49
N PHE A 123 -22.34 -3.90 9.37
CA PHE A 123 -21.70 -3.68 8.08
C PHE A 123 -22.02 -2.28 7.52
N GLY A 124 -23.24 -1.79 7.68
CA GLY A 124 -23.59 -0.42 7.31
C GLY A 124 -22.75 0.63 8.05
N ASN A 125 -22.60 0.48 9.37
CA ASN A 125 -21.78 1.39 10.17
C ASN A 125 -20.29 1.28 9.81
N TYR A 126 -19.77 0.06 9.65
CA TYR A 126 -18.40 -0.20 9.21
C TYR A 126 -18.09 0.51 7.90
N GLU A 127 -18.97 0.39 6.90
CA GLU A 127 -18.81 1.06 5.62
C GLU A 127 -18.88 2.59 5.77
N GLN A 128 -19.81 3.11 6.58
CA GLN A 128 -19.98 4.54 6.78
C GLN A 128 -18.76 5.19 7.47
N ILE A 129 -18.20 4.55 8.49
CA ILE A 129 -17.05 5.07 9.24
C ILE A 129 -15.81 5.16 8.35
N LEU A 130 -15.58 4.16 7.49
CA LEU A 130 -14.36 4.08 6.70
C LEU A 130 -14.44 4.76 5.33
N ARG A 131 -15.64 5.03 4.80
CA ARG A 131 -15.85 5.51 3.42
C ARG A 131 -15.01 6.73 3.09
N THR A 132 -15.21 7.84 3.80
CA THR A 132 -14.53 9.11 3.51
C THR A 132 -13.00 9.01 3.66
N PHE A 133 -12.55 8.24 4.66
CA PHE A 133 -11.12 8.03 4.89
C PHE A 133 -10.48 7.25 3.75
N ILE A 134 -11.08 6.12 3.36
CA ILE A 134 -10.58 5.28 2.26
C ILE A 134 -10.59 6.06 0.93
N GLU A 135 -11.69 6.74 0.62
CA GLU A 135 -11.84 7.49 -0.63
C GLU A 135 -10.76 8.58 -0.74
N SER A 136 -10.54 9.35 0.32
CA SER A 136 -9.48 10.36 0.39
C SER A 136 -8.09 9.75 0.17
N LYS A 137 -7.79 8.61 0.81
CA LYS A 137 -6.51 7.92 0.62
C LYS A 137 -6.33 7.38 -0.80
N GLN A 138 -7.38 6.83 -1.40
CA GLN A 138 -7.33 6.32 -2.78
C GLN A 138 -7.14 7.45 -3.81
N GLU A 139 -7.79 8.59 -3.60
CA GLU A 139 -7.57 9.79 -4.42
C GLU A 139 -6.16 10.35 -4.27
N GLY A 140 -5.67 10.47 -3.04
CA GLY A 140 -4.30 10.88 -2.73
C GLY A 140 -3.27 9.97 -3.40
N ALA A 141 -3.46 8.65 -3.31
CA ALA A 141 -2.61 7.66 -3.95
C ALA A 141 -2.61 7.77 -5.48
N ALA A 142 -3.76 8.00 -6.11
CA ALA A 142 -3.85 8.19 -7.56
C ALA A 142 -3.09 9.44 -8.02
N ARG A 143 -3.23 10.55 -7.28
CA ARG A 143 -2.47 11.79 -7.50
C ARG A 143 -0.97 11.54 -7.33
N PHE A 144 -0.58 10.85 -6.27
CA PHE A 144 0.83 10.54 -5.99
C PHE A 144 1.45 9.65 -7.08
N ALA A 145 0.75 8.60 -7.53
CA ALA A 145 1.22 7.73 -8.60
C ALA A 145 1.52 8.50 -9.90
N SER A 146 0.65 9.45 -10.27
CA SER A 146 0.88 10.32 -11.43
C SER A 146 2.09 11.26 -11.28
N ALA A 147 2.41 11.66 -10.04
CA ALA A 147 3.58 12.48 -9.73
C ALA A 147 4.89 11.67 -9.62
N PHE A 148 4.83 10.41 -9.18
CA PHE A 148 5.99 9.55 -8.97
C PHE A 148 6.48 8.86 -10.25
N ALA A 149 5.57 8.53 -11.16
CA ALA A 149 5.86 8.01 -12.50
C ALA A 149 5.38 8.97 -13.60
N PRO A 150 5.95 10.20 -13.68
CA PRO A 150 5.52 11.17 -14.66
C PRO A 150 5.85 10.66 -16.07
N LYS A 151 4.85 10.65 -16.95
CA LYS A 151 4.97 10.19 -18.35
C LYS A 151 5.79 11.13 -19.24
N THR A 152 6.25 12.27 -18.71
CA THR A 152 6.94 13.32 -19.47
C THR A 152 8.37 13.54 -18.97
N ARG A 153 9.30 13.80 -19.91
CA ARG A 153 10.71 14.10 -19.60
C ARG A 153 10.87 15.30 -18.66
N TRP A 154 10.00 16.31 -18.81
CA TRP A 154 9.93 17.48 -17.93
C TRP A 154 9.40 17.14 -16.53
N GLY A 155 8.41 16.25 -16.43
CA GLY A 155 7.93 15.77 -15.13
C GLY A 155 9.00 14.98 -14.37
N LEU A 156 9.81 14.17 -15.06
CA LEU A 156 10.97 13.49 -14.47
C LEU A 156 12.02 14.48 -13.95
N PHE A 157 12.31 15.54 -14.72
CA PHE A 157 13.23 16.60 -14.30
C PHE A 157 12.75 17.31 -13.03
N LEU A 158 11.48 17.73 -13.00
CA LEU A 158 10.89 18.43 -11.86
C LEU A 158 10.87 17.54 -10.61
N ARG A 159 10.42 16.29 -10.73
CA ARG A 159 10.44 15.30 -9.64
C ARG A 159 11.84 15.13 -9.06
N ASN A 160 12.86 14.94 -9.92
CA ASN A 160 14.24 14.76 -9.48
C ASN A 160 14.79 16.02 -8.77
N ARG A 161 14.35 17.23 -9.16
CA ARG A 161 14.71 18.49 -8.49
C ARG A 161 14.05 18.61 -7.12
N ILE A 162 12.78 18.24 -6.99
CA ILE A 162 12.05 18.23 -5.71
C ILE A 162 12.67 17.21 -4.74
N ILE A 163 12.98 16.00 -5.20
CA ILE A 163 13.64 14.98 -4.36
C ILE A 163 15.00 15.47 -3.86
N LYS A 164 15.81 16.09 -4.73
CA LYS A 164 17.08 16.69 -4.31
C LYS A 164 16.90 17.84 -3.31
N ALA A 165 15.86 18.67 -3.48
CA ALA A 165 15.55 19.73 -2.53
C ALA A 165 15.06 19.19 -1.18
N SER A 166 14.37 18.05 -1.16
CA SER A 166 13.90 17.40 0.07
C SER A 166 15.02 16.77 0.91
N ALA A 167 16.22 16.58 0.36
CA ALA A 167 17.41 16.19 1.12
C ALA A 167 17.97 17.34 1.98
N VAL A 168 17.45 18.57 1.83
CA VAL A 168 17.81 19.71 2.68
C VAL A 168 16.95 19.70 3.96
N PRO A 169 17.56 19.69 5.17
CA PRO A 169 16.83 19.75 6.43
C PRO A 169 15.88 20.96 6.48
N GLY A 170 14.62 20.74 6.86
CA GLY A 170 13.60 21.80 6.95
C GLY A 170 12.71 21.94 5.71
N VAL A 171 13.25 21.74 4.51
CA VAL A 171 12.47 21.77 3.25
C VAL A 171 11.52 20.58 3.16
N ALA A 172 11.96 19.38 3.58
CA ALA A 172 11.09 18.21 3.67
C ALA A 172 9.89 18.43 4.62
N ARG A 173 10.10 19.17 5.72
CA ARG A 173 9.04 19.47 6.69
C ARG A 173 8.03 20.49 6.14
N LEU A 174 8.48 21.43 5.32
CA LEU A 174 7.60 22.38 4.63
C LEU A 174 6.81 21.74 3.49
N LEU A 175 7.43 20.84 2.73
CA LEU A 175 6.82 20.20 1.55
C LEU A 175 5.92 19.01 1.89
N PHE A 176 6.25 18.24 2.94
CA PHE A 176 5.54 17.00 3.29
C PHE A 176 4.89 17.02 4.68
N GLY A 177 5.11 18.06 5.50
CA GLY A 177 4.75 18.04 6.93
C GLY A 177 3.26 18.13 7.24
N ARG A 178 2.39 18.44 6.27
CA ARG A 178 0.93 18.57 6.50
C ARG A 178 0.12 17.30 6.22
N ASP A 179 0.66 16.34 5.46
CA ASP A 179 -0.10 15.18 4.96
C ASP A 179 0.29 13.84 5.64
N ILE A 180 1.13 13.86 6.68
CA ILE A 180 1.71 12.63 7.26
C ILE A 180 0.79 11.97 8.32
N ILE A 181 -0.19 12.68 8.87
CA ILE A 181 -1.08 12.12 9.89
C ILE A 181 -2.53 12.54 9.58
N ASP A 182 -3.22 11.74 8.77
CA ASP A 182 -4.68 11.79 8.81
C ASP A 182 -5.14 10.94 9.98
N THR A 183 -5.56 11.61 11.03
CA THR A 183 -6.23 11.00 12.17
C THR A 183 -7.65 10.62 11.78
N LEU A 184 -7.85 9.37 11.37
CA LEU A 184 -9.17 8.77 11.51
C LEU A 184 -9.47 8.67 13.00
N ARG A 185 -10.48 9.40 13.49
CA ARG A 185 -10.93 9.28 14.87
C ARG A 185 -11.65 7.93 15.01
N LEU A 186 -10.98 6.98 15.66
CA LEU A 186 -11.54 5.66 15.87
C LEU A 186 -12.61 5.69 16.97
N PRO A 187 -13.72 4.95 16.82
CA PRO A 187 -14.69 4.78 17.89
C PRO A 187 -14.08 3.97 19.05
N ASP A 188 -14.42 4.33 20.28
CA ASP A 188 -14.06 3.57 21.46
C ASP A 188 -15.07 2.42 21.66
N TYR A 189 -14.67 1.21 21.30
CA TYR A 189 -15.49 0.02 21.51
C TYR A 189 -15.24 -0.58 22.89
N ARG A 190 -16.32 -1.00 23.55
CA ARG A 190 -16.22 -1.82 24.77
C ARG A 190 -16.04 -3.28 24.36
N TRP A 191 -14.82 -3.77 24.46
CA TRP A 191 -14.51 -5.17 24.23
C TRP A 191 -14.95 -6.01 25.42
N ARG A 192 -15.62 -7.14 25.17
CA ARG A 192 -15.79 -8.14 26.21
C ARG A 192 -14.40 -8.69 26.50
N THR A 193 -13.92 -8.53 27.73
CA THR A 193 -12.76 -9.27 28.20
C THR A 193 -13.05 -10.75 28.00
N PHE A 194 -12.19 -11.43 27.25
CA PHE A 194 -12.22 -12.89 27.24
C PHE A 194 -12.01 -13.32 28.70
N CYS A 195 -12.98 -14.03 29.29
CA CYS A 195 -12.77 -14.67 30.58
C CYS A 195 -11.48 -15.48 30.47
N THR A 196 -10.53 -15.16 31.34
CA THR A 196 -9.43 -16.07 31.64
C THR A 196 -10.02 -17.38 32.17
N PRO A 197 -9.41 -18.55 31.90
CA PRO A 197 -9.88 -19.84 32.43
C PRO A 197 -9.95 -19.93 33.97
N ALA A 198 -9.48 -18.89 34.68
CA ALA A 198 -9.47 -18.82 36.14
C ALA A 198 -10.86 -18.55 36.77
N ASP A 199 -11.86 -18.13 36.00
CA ASP A 199 -13.21 -17.85 36.52
C ASP A 199 -14.20 -19.02 36.31
N ALA A 200 -13.70 -20.17 35.87
CA ALA A 200 -14.45 -21.42 35.76
C ALA A 200 -14.13 -22.36 36.93
N ASN A 201 -14.52 -21.96 38.15
CA ASN A 201 -14.75 -22.86 39.28
C ASN A 201 -15.58 -22.18 40.37
#